data_AF-L0WAC9-F1
#
_entry.id   AF-L0WAC9-F1
#
_cell.length_a   1.000
_cell.length_b   1.000
_cell.length_c   1.000
_cell.angle_alpha   90.00
_cell.angle_beta   90.00
_cell.angle_gamma   90.00
#
_symmetry.space_group_name_H-M   'P 1'
#
loop_
_entity.id
_entity.type
_entity.pdbx_description
1 polymer ?
#
loop_
_entity_poly.entity_id
_entity_poly.type
_entity_poly.pdbx_seq_one_letter_code
_entity_poly.pdbx_strand_id
1 'polypeptide(L)'
;MARISTQIRVDIYRLGLLGNWRYLTCAKALDYNRYGIGLVAAVKLSAGTDVQLDLHCPGMILRGVSAQVVSCQRAGQGYRLGLRTYDTLRDLVGDSNHQIRYLAGMEAMLPAL
;
A
#
# COMPACT_ATOMS: atom_id res chain seq x y z
N MET A 1 -9.73 -12.11 -13.86
CA MET A 1 -9.25 -11.00 -13.00
C MET A 1 -7.93 -10.51 -13.56
N ALA A 2 -7.90 -9.29 -14.11
CA ALA A 2 -6.68 -8.71 -14.66
C ALA A 2 -5.70 -8.42 -13.51
N ARG A 3 -4.56 -9.11 -13.50
CA ARG A 3 -3.48 -8.88 -12.55
C ARG A 3 -2.61 -7.78 -13.13
N ILE A 4 -2.87 -6.53 -12.74
CA ILE A 4 -2.04 -5.39 -13.14
C ILE A 4 -0.65 -5.66 -12.59
N SER A 5 0.33 -5.87 -13.47
CA SER A 5 1.74 -5.98 -13.07
C SER A 5 2.21 -4.59 -12.67
N THR A 6 2.00 -4.24 -11.42
CA THR A 6 2.31 -2.90 -10.93
C THR A 6 3.81 -2.76 -10.78
N GLN A 7 4.43 -1.89 -11.58
CA GLN A 7 5.77 -1.36 -11.32
C GLN A 7 5.77 -0.38 -10.13
N ILE A 8 4.83 -0.51 -9.18
CA ILE A 8 4.68 0.38 -8.05
C ILE A 8 5.64 -0.09 -6.95
N ARG A 9 6.62 0.77 -6.66
CA ARG A 9 7.46 0.64 -5.48
C ARG A 9 6.74 1.26 -4.29
N VAL A 10 6.79 0.60 -3.15
CA VAL A 10 6.13 1.03 -1.92
C VAL A 10 7.19 1.18 -0.84
N ASP A 11 7.44 2.39 -0.39
CA ASP A 11 8.24 2.60 0.83
C ASP A 11 7.29 2.53 2.04
N ILE A 12 7.64 1.69 3.01
CA ILE A 12 6.82 1.42 4.19
C ILE A 12 7.45 2.08 5.41
N TYR A 13 6.64 2.79 6.17
CA TYR A 13 6.99 3.45 7.41
C TYR A 13 6.16 2.88 8.56
N ARG A 14 6.78 2.77 9.74
CA ARG A 14 6.10 2.35 10.97
C ARG A 14 6.14 3.48 11.99
N LEU A 15 5.07 3.62 12.76
CA LEU A 15 5.02 4.57 13.87
C LEU A 15 6.01 4.12 14.97
N GLY A 16 6.97 4.99 15.27
CA GLY A 16 7.89 4.82 16.39
C GLY A 16 7.24 5.18 17.73
N LEU A 17 7.92 4.83 18.83
CA LEU A 17 7.43 5.10 20.20
C LEU A 17 7.22 6.59 20.51
N LEU A 18 7.94 7.48 19.80
CA LEU A 18 7.84 8.94 19.97
C LEU A 18 6.85 9.59 18.97
N GLY A 19 5.99 8.79 18.34
CA GLY A 19 5.01 9.29 17.37
C GLY A 19 5.58 9.67 16.00
N ASN A 20 6.87 9.40 15.75
CA ASN A 20 7.50 9.68 14.46
C ASN A 20 7.42 8.47 13.52
N TRP A 21 7.12 8.71 12.25
CA TRP A 21 7.18 7.70 11.21
C TRP A 21 8.64 7.38 10.86
N ARG A 22 8.99 6.09 10.94
CA ARG A 22 10.34 5.61 10.62
C ARG A 22 10.28 4.69 9.42
N TYR A 23 11.13 4.95 8.44
CA TYR A 23 11.31 4.08 7.29
C TYR A 23 11.68 2.68 7.76
N LEU A 24 10.99 1.68 7.22
CA LEU A 24 11.16 0.28 7.58
C LEU A 24 11.75 -0.52 6.42
N THR A 25 11.12 -0.46 5.25
CA THR A 25 11.53 -1.26 4.10
C THR A 25 10.94 -0.70 2.80
N CYS A 26 11.51 -1.14 1.69
CA CYS A 26 10.96 -0.95 0.35
C CYS A 26 10.35 -2.28 -0.09
N ALA A 27 9.13 -2.22 -0.62
CA ALA A 27 8.36 -3.34 -1.08
C ALA A 27 7.92 -3.14 -2.54
N LYS A 28 7.57 -4.26 -3.20
CA LYS A 28 6.94 -4.23 -4.52
C LYS A 28 5.46 -4.53 -4.37
N ALA A 29 4.62 -3.68 -4.92
CA ALA A 29 3.18 -3.95 -5.02
C ALA A 29 2.94 -5.14 -5.97
N LEU A 30 2.05 -6.03 -5.56
CA LEU A 30 1.56 -7.16 -6.36
C LEU A 30 0.24 -6.81 -7.05
N ASP A 31 -0.62 -6.10 -6.33
CA ASP A 31 -1.95 -5.68 -6.73
C ASP A 31 -2.39 -4.51 -5.84
N TYR A 32 -3.30 -3.68 -6.34
CA TYR A 32 -4.02 -2.70 -5.53
C TYR A 32 -5.46 -2.59 -6.03
N ASN A 33 -6.33 -2.06 -5.18
CA ASN A 33 -7.66 -1.63 -5.53
C ASN A 33 -8.10 -0.53 -4.55
N ARG A 34 -9.36 -0.08 -4.65
CA ARG A 34 -9.92 0.96 -3.77
C ARG A 34 -9.90 0.62 -2.27
N TYR A 35 -9.75 -0.66 -1.92
CA TYR A 35 -9.78 -1.14 -0.54
C TYR A 35 -8.39 -1.28 0.08
N GLY A 36 -7.35 -1.44 -0.74
CA GLY A 36 -6.06 -1.84 -0.21
C GLY A 36 -5.02 -2.18 -1.26
N ILE A 37 -3.88 -2.66 -0.76
CA ILE A 37 -2.69 -2.99 -1.54
C ILE A 37 -2.17 -4.35 -1.07
N GLY A 38 -1.96 -5.27 -2.00
CA GLY A 38 -1.16 -6.48 -1.79
C GLY A 38 0.29 -6.22 -2.18
N LEU A 39 1.26 -6.57 -1.33
CA LEU A 39 2.68 -6.35 -1.61
C LEU A 39 3.58 -7.47 -1.10
N VAL A 40 4.83 -7.49 -1.55
CA VAL A 40 5.91 -8.32 -0.98
C VAL A 40 6.96 -7.45 -0.32
N ALA A 41 7.19 -7.69 0.95
CA ALA A 41 8.18 -6.99 1.77
C ALA A 41 9.25 -7.97 2.28
N ALA A 42 10.46 -7.48 2.52
CA ALA A 42 11.54 -8.27 3.13
C ALA A 42 11.33 -8.50 4.64
N VAL A 43 10.46 -7.72 5.27
CA VAL A 43 10.23 -7.72 6.71
C VAL A 43 8.83 -8.25 7.05
N LYS A 44 8.74 -8.95 8.18
CA LYS A 44 7.47 -9.38 8.74
C LYS A 44 6.78 -8.20 9.42
N LEU A 45 5.50 -8.00 9.12
CA LEU A 45 4.62 -7.11 9.85
C LEU A 45 3.42 -7.89 10.41
N SER A 46 3.04 -7.64 11.65
CA SER A 46 1.91 -8.31 12.30
C SER A 46 0.59 -7.71 11.81
N ALA A 47 -0.46 -8.52 11.71
CA ALA A 47 -1.80 -8.01 11.49
C ALA A 47 -2.20 -7.02 12.60
N GLY A 48 -2.93 -5.98 12.24
CA GLY A 48 -3.26 -4.84 13.10
C GLY A 48 -2.15 -3.79 13.23
N THR A 49 -0.99 -3.98 12.59
CA THR A 49 0.05 -2.93 12.58
C THR A 49 -0.36 -1.79 11.65
N ASP A 50 -0.41 -0.58 12.18
CA ASP A 50 -0.58 0.63 11.38
C ASP A 50 0.75 1.04 10.74
N VAL A 51 0.69 1.37 9.46
CA VAL A 51 1.80 1.78 8.62
C VAL A 51 1.44 3.01 7.80
N GLN A 52 2.46 3.74 7.39
CA GLN A 52 2.34 4.79 6.40
C GLN A 52 3.11 4.36 5.14
N LEU A 53 2.56 4.66 3.97
CA LEU A 53 3.11 4.23 2.68
C LEU A 53 3.41 5.44 1.80
N ASP A 54 4.57 5.40 1.16
CA ASP A 54 4.84 6.23 -0.02
C ASP A 54 4.78 5.32 -1.26
N LEU A 55 3.81 5.56 -2.15
CA LEU A 55 3.58 4.80 -3.38
C LEU A 55 4.23 5.53 -4.56
N HIS A 56 5.27 4.93 -5.10
CA HIS A 56 6.00 5.44 -6.26
C HIS A 56 5.45 4.82 -7.53
N CYS A 57 4.67 5.60 -8.26
CA CYS A 57 4.09 5.24 -9.54
C CYS A 57 4.81 6.01 -10.66
N PRO A 58 4.80 5.51 -11.90
CA PRO A 58 5.27 6.29 -13.04
C PRO A 58 4.58 7.65 -13.12
N GLY A 59 5.37 8.73 -13.06
CA GLY A 59 4.88 10.11 -13.09
C GLY A 59 4.24 10.65 -11.81
N MET A 60 4.16 9.88 -10.72
CA MET A 60 3.52 10.33 -9.48
C MET A 60 4.06 9.63 -8.23
N ILE A 61 4.19 10.37 -7.13
CA ILE A 61 4.43 9.80 -5.80
C ILE A 61 3.24 10.18 -4.90
N LEU A 62 2.50 9.18 -4.43
CA LEU A 62 1.51 9.38 -3.38
C LEU A 62 2.18 9.17 -2.04
N ARG A 63 2.34 10.27 -1.29
CA ARG A 63 3.04 10.25 -0.01
C ARG A 63 2.06 10.15 1.14
N GLY A 64 2.50 9.47 2.18
CA GLY A 64 1.85 9.50 3.46
C GLY A 64 0.51 8.77 3.54
N VAL A 65 0.32 7.75 2.70
CA VAL A 65 -0.92 6.96 2.66
C VAL A 65 -1.00 6.08 3.91
N SER A 66 -1.99 6.33 4.78
CA SER A 66 -2.26 5.50 5.95
C SER A 66 -2.79 4.13 5.54
N ALA A 67 -2.29 3.07 6.18
CA ALA A 67 -2.79 1.72 5.99
C ALA A 67 -2.60 0.84 7.23
N GLN A 68 -3.40 -0.20 7.35
CA GLN A 68 -3.27 -1.23 8.37
C GLN A 68 -2.96 -2.58 7.74
N VAL A 69 -2.03 -3.32 8.33
CA VAL A 69 -1.72 -4.69 7.91
C VAL A 69 -2.88 -5.61 8.29
N VAL A 70 -3.53 -6.24 7.31
CA VAL A 70 -4.64 -7.19 7.54
C VAL A 70 -4.22 -8.64 7.38
N SER A 71 -3.12 -8.90 6.66
CA SER A 71 -2.57 -10.24 6.53
C SER A 71 -1.05 -10.20 6.32
N CYS A 72 -0.37 -11.25 6.77
CA CYS A 72 1.06 -11.45 6.59
C CYS A 72 1.35 -12.94 6.45
N GLN A 73 1.84 -13.34 5.28
CA GLN A 73 2.15 -14.73 4.96
C GLN A 73 3.58 -14.81 4.43
N ARG A 74 4.36 -15.81 4.86
CA ARG A 74 5.69 -16.03 4.30
C ARG A 74 5.58 -16.42 2.82
N ALA A 75 6.37 -15.78 1.97
CA ALA A 75 6.36 -16.00 0.53
C ALA A 75 7.79 -15.98 -0.01
N GLY A 76 8.36 -17.17 -0.25
CA GLY A 76 9.76 -17.32 -0.62
C GLY A 76 10.70 -16.74 0.45
N GLN A 77 11.55 -15.80 0.05
CA GLN A 77 12.51 -15.12 0.93
C GLN A 77 11.91 -13.90 1.67
N GLY A 78 10.64 -13.57 1.43
CA GLY A 78 9.98 -12.41 2.05
C GLY A 78 8.61 -12.74 2.62
N TYR A 79 7.79 -11.71 2.74
CA TYR A 79 6.43 -11.77 3.28
C TYR A 79 5.45 -11.10 2.34
N ARG A 80 4.40 -11.82 1.96
CA ARG A 80 3.23 -11.26 1.30
C ARG A 80 2.37 -10.58 2.36
N LEU A 81 2.20 -9.27 2.21
CA LEU A 81 1.36 -8.47 3.10
C LEU A 81 0.11 -8.02 2.35
N GLY A 82 -1.04 -8.10 3.02
CA GLY A 82 -2.25 -7.42 2.61
C GLY A 82 -2.44 -6.19 3.49
N LEU A 83 -2.61 -5.03 2.86
CA LEU A 83 -2.80 -3.74 3.53
C LEU A 83 -4.19 -3.18 3.22
N ARG A 84 -4.92 -2.76 4.25
CA ARG A 84 -6.19 -2.04 4.14
C ARG A 84 -5.92 -0.54 4.29
N THR A 85 -6.49 0.29 3.43
CA THR A 85 -6.17 1.73 3.42
C THR A 85 -7.30 2.63 3.89
N TYR A 86 -8.44 2.05 4.27
CA TYR A 86 -9.58 2.70 4.91
C TYR A 86 -9.73 2.20 6.34
N ASP A 87 -10.28 3.04 7.21
CA ASP A 87 -10.60 2.66 8.59
C ASP A 87 -12.08 2.34 8.75
N THR A 88 -12.95 3.07 8.03
CA THR A 88 -14.40 2.89 8.08
C THR A 88 -15.00 2.68 6.68
N LEU A 89 -16.19 2.05 6.62
CA LEU A 89 -16.94 1.95 5.37
C LEU A 89 -17.36 3.32 4.82
N ARG A 90 -17.40 4.36 5.66
CA ARG A 90 -17.72 5.73 5.23
C ARG A 90 -16.60 6.29 4.34
N ASP A 91 -15.34 5.99 4.65
CA ASP A 91 -14.17 6.38 3.85
C ASP A 91 -14.26 5.78 2.43
N LEU A 92 -14.84 4.57 2.33
CA LEU A 92 -15.09 3.90 1.06
C LEU A 92 -16.29 4.46 0.28
N VAL A 93 -17.34 4.90 0.97
CA VAL A 93 -18.61 5.29 0.33
C VAL A 93 -18.69 6.78 0.01
N GLY A 94 -18.01 7.66 0.77
CA GLY A 94 -18.27 9.10 0.69
C GLY A 94 -17.07 10.04 0.85
N ASP A 95 -15.86 9.57 1.15
CA ASP A 95 -14.73 10.49 1.30
C ASP A 95 -14.02 10.75 -0.04
N SER A 96 -14.07 12.01 -0.48
CA SER A 96 -13.38 12.55 -1.66
C SER A 96 -11.86 12.61 -1.49
N ASN A 97 -11.33 12.42 -0.28
CA ASN A 97 -9.90 12.55 0.04
C ASN A 97 -9.13 11.22 0.10
N HIS A 98 -9.75 10.09 -0.26
CA HIS A 98 -9.07 8.79 -0.19
C HIS A 98 -7.96 8.66 -1.24
N GLN A 99 -6.71 8.83 -0.81
CA GLN A 99 -5.55 9.03 -1.69
C GLN A 99 -5.31 7.89 -2.69
N ILE A 100 -5.69 6.64 -2.36
CA ILE A 100 -5.51 5.52 -3.30
C ILE A 100 -6.46 5.58 -4.50
N ARG A 101 -7.57 6.35 -4.44
CA ARG A 101 -8.45 6.53 -5.59
C ARG A 101 -7.75 7.22 -6.76
N TYR A 102 -6.72 8.03 -6.51
CA TYR A 102 -5.90 8.61 -7.58
C TYR A 102 -5.21 7.53 -8.43
N LEU A 103 -4.92 6.35 -7.87
CA LEU A 103 -4.39 5.22 -8.63
C LEU A 103 -5.46 4.48 -9.45
N ALA A 104 -6.73 4.56 -9.03
CA ALA A 104 -7.86 3.90 -9.68
C ALA A 104 -8.42 4.68 -10.89
N GLY A 105 -7.79 5.80 -11.26
CA GLY A 105 -8.02 6.52 -12.52
C GLY A 105 -6.77 6.66 -13.38
N MET A 106 -5.64 6.08 -12.95
CA MET A 106 -4.34 6.18 -13.63
C MET A 106 -3.95 4.87 -14.32
N GLU A 107 -4.83 3.88 -14.39
CA GLU A 107 -4.56 2.59 -15.04
C GLU A 107 -4.09 2.75 -16.49
N ALA A 108 -4.55 3.80 -17.18
CA ALA A 108 -4.13 4.13 -18.55
C ALA A 108 -2.75 4.82 -18.65
N MET A 109 -2.25 5.40 -17.55
CA MET A 109 -0.95 6.10 -17.47
C MET A 109 0.14 5.24 -16.82
N LEU A 110 -0.24 4.24 -16.03
CA LEU A 110 0.67 3.18 -15.64
C LEU A 110 1.11 2.48 -16.93
N PRO A 111 2.42 2.25 -17.13
CA PRO A 111 2.94 1.69 -18.37
C PRO A 111 2.13 0.44 -18.69
N ALA A 112 1.47 0.48 -19.85
CA ALA A 112 0.94 -0.72 -20.45
C ALA A 112 2.10 -1.72 -20.55
N LEU A 113 1.77 -2.97 -20.25
CA LEU A 113 2.65 -4.13 -20.26
C LEU A 113 3.71 -4.09 -21.37
#